data_AF-A0A5N6XZU7-F1
#
_entry.id   AF-A0A5N6XZU7-F1
#
_cell.length_a   1.000
_cell.length_b   1.000
_cell.length_c   1.000
_cell.angle_alpha   90.00
_cell.angle_beta   90.00
_cell.angle_gamma   90.00
#
_symmetry.space_group_name_H-M   'P 1'
#
loop_
_entity.id
_entity.type
_entity.pdbx_description
1 polymer ?
#
loop_
_entity_poly.entity_id
_entity_poly.type
_entity_poly.pdbx_seq_one_letter_code
_entity_poly.pdbx_strand_id
1 'polypeptide(L)'
;MSRQIDRLAQPANKKKMKVVIASCSRSGTLGLLAAMRILGFTPYHMTEACFSGPVHMKILEEAVISQHNRFSGIKRYERAEFDKWLSEYDCFIELPSYLGSQALEVYAEDPDVKFILTHRDPDKWVTSMDNTIANVLRMATSFPMNILKHFDIILKCFFRLNQVMFWAISDGTNPGDPNNEAALRRNYVE
;
A
#
# COMPACT_ATOMS: atom_id res chain seq x y z
N MET A 1 4.56 19.10 -11.42
CA MET A 1 5.73 18.77 -10.57
C MET A 1 6.17 17.35 -10.89
N SER A 2 7.47 17.05 -10.86
CA SER A 2 8.00 15.70 -11.03
C SER A 2 7.66 14.82 -9.82
N ARG A 3 7.27 13.55 -10.08
CA ARG A 3 6.88 12.53 -9.09
C ARG A 3 8.06 12.20 -8.18
N GLN A 4 7.81 11.74 -6.96
CA GLN A 4 8.87 11.32 -6.04
C GLN A 4 9.70 10.17 -6.61
N ILE A 5 9.09 9.23 -7.34
CA ILE A 5 9.79 8.11 -8.00
C ILE A 5 10.79 8.57 -9.06
N ASP A 6 10.50 9.67 -9.76
CA ASP A 6 11.38 10.21 -10.81
C ASP A 6 12.68 10.78 -10.20
N ARG A 7 12.64 11.19 -8.92
CA ARG A 7 13.77 11.76 -8.19
C ARG A 7 14.70 10.70 -7.58
N LEU A 8 14.28 9.44 -7.53
CA LEU A 8 15.17 8.36 -7.10
C LEU A 8 16.32 8.20 -8.09
N ALA A 9 17.51 7.88 -7.60
CA ALA A 9 18.60 7.44 -8.48
C ALA A 9 18.20 6.15 -9.20
N GLN A 10 18.76 5.91 -10.38
CA GLN A 10 18.61 4.60 -11.01
C GLN A 10 19.46 3.58 -10.24
N PRO A 11 18.88 2.44 -9.83
CA PRO A 11 19.62 1.44 -9.06
C PRO A 11 20.68 0.78 -9.95
N ALA A 12 21.92 0.67 -9.45
CA ALA A 12 23.02 0.03 -10.17
C ALA A 12 22.78 -1.48 -10.35
N ASN A 13 22.12 -2.11 -9.38
CA ASN A 13 21.65 -3.49 -9.42
C ASN A 13 20.20 -3.53 -8.96
N LYS A 14 19.37 -4.34 -9.62
CA LYS A 14 17.99 -4.60 -9.19
C LYS A 14 17.81 -6.09 -8.90
N LYS A 15 17.20 -6.42 -7.76
CA LYS A 15 16.69 -7.78 -7.54
C LYS A 15 15.56 -8.04 -8.52
N LYS A 16 15.53 -9.25 -9.08
CA LYS A 16 14.38 -9.71 -9.87
C LYS A 16 13.23 -10.00 -8.90
N MET A 17 12.04 -9.44 -9.16
CA MET A 17 10.83 -9.79 -8.44
C MET A 17 10.57 -11.30 -8.56
N LYS A 18 10.23 -11.96 -7.46
CA LYS A 18 9.97 -13.42 -7.43
C LYS A 18 8.58 -13.73 -6.90
N VAL A 19 8.08 -12.97 -5.92
CA VAL A 19 6.78 -13.25 -5.29
C VAL A 19 5.95 -11.98 -5.14
N VAL A 20 4.75 -11.98 -5.69
CA VAL A 20 3.75 -10.92 -5.53
C VAL A 20 2.63 -11.43 -4.64
N ILE A 21 2.47 -10.83 -3.46
CA ILE A 21 1.43 -11.19 -2.52
C ILE A 21 0.29 -10.17 -2.62
N ALA A 22 -0.78 -10.55 -3.33
CA ALA A 22 -1.97 -9.75 -3.60
C ALA A 22 -2.94 -9.66 -2.42
N SER A 23 -2.52 -10.11 -1.24
CA SER A 23 -3.37 -10.23 -0.06
C SER A 23 -3.58 -8.86 0.57
N CYS A 24 -4.84 -8.45 0.77
CA CYS A 24 -5.16 -7.16 1.38
C CYS A 24 -4.56 -7.05 2.79
N SER A 25 -4.26 -5.83 3.25
CA SER A 25 -3.92 -5.61 4.66
C SER A 25 -4.99 -6.23 5.56
N ARG A 26 -4.57 -6.70 6.74
CA ARG A 26 -5.46 -7.36 7.74
C ARG A 26 -5.99 -8.75 7.33
N SER A 27 -5.39 -9.37 6.31
CA SER A 27 -5.62 -10.78 5.91
C SER A 27 -4.46 -11.73 6.29
N GLY A 28 -3.63 -11.35 7.27
CA GLY A 28 -2.46 -12.13 7.70
C GLY A 28 -1.12 -11.68 7.11
N THR A 29 -1.05 -10.47 6.54
CA THR A 29 0.13 -9.92 5.83
C THR A 29 1.39 -9.84 6.68
N LEU A 30 1.30 -9.56 7.99
CA LEU A 30 2.45 -9.62 8.90
C LEU A 30 2.99 -11.05 9.10
N GLY A 31 2.10 -12.05 9.09
CA GLY A 31 2.50 -13.45 9.11
C GLY A 31 3.21 -13.85 7.81
N LEU A 32 2.69 -13.39 6.66
CA LEU A 32 3.35 -13.57 5.37
C LEU A 32 4.70 -12.87 5.32
N LEU A 33 4.81 -11.65 5.86
CA LEU A 33 6.08 -10.92 5.98
C LEU A 33 7.13 -11.75 6.74
N ALA A 34 6.75 -12.33 7.89
CA ALA A 34 7.63 -13.19 8.67
C ALA A 34 7.99 -14.48 7.91
N ALA A 35 7.01 -15.14 7.28
CA ALA A 35 7.22 -16.37 6.52
C ALA A 35 8.16 -16.15 5.33
N MET A 36 7.97 -15.07 4.56
CA MET A 36 8.83 -14.75 3.41
C MET A 36 10.27 -14.49 3.84
N ARG A 37 10.49 -13.81 4.98
CA ARG A 37 11.83 -13.65 5.57
C ARG A 37 12.47 -14.98 5.97
N ILE A 38 11.71 -15.88 6.60
CA ILE A 38 12.18 -17.23 6.98
C ILE A 38 12.60 -18.03 5.75
N LEU A 39 11.86 -17.89 4.65
CA LEU A 39 12.16 -18.54 3.37
C LEU A 39 13.32 -17.89 2.59
N GLY A 40 13.94 -16.82 3.13
CA GLY A 40 15.09 -16.15 2.53
C GLY A 40 14.76 -15.08 1.50
N PHE A 41 13.48 -14.67 1.36
CA PHE A 41 13.11 -13.51 0.55
C PHE A 41 13.41 -12.19 1.27
N THR A 42 13.47 -11.11 0.49
CA THR A 42 13.52 -9.73 0.95
C THR A 42 12.18 -9.04 0.65
N PRO A 43 11.17 -9.19 1.53
CA PRO A 43 9.84 -8.66 1.31
C PRO A 43 9.72 -7.15 1.55
N TYR A 44 8.91 -6.49 0.72
CA TYR A 44 8.41 -5.13 0.91
C TYR A 44 6.95 -5.19 1.39
N HIS A 45 6.70 -4.78 2.62
CA HIS A 45 5.37 -4.63 3.21
C HIS A 45 5.19 -3.17 3.66
N MET A 46 3.99 -2.76 4.06
CA MET A 46 3.68 -1.40 4.49
C MET A 46 4.55 -0.94 5.66
N THR A 47 5.00 -1.88 6.50
CA THR A 47 5.98 -1.60 7.56
C THR A 47 7.30 -1.09 6.98
N GLU A 48 7.81 -1.70 5.92
CA GLU A 48 9.04 -1.27 5.24
C GLU A 48 8.82 0.09 4.59
N ALA A 49 7.65 0.36 4.00
CA ALA A 49 7.32 1.69 3.50
C ALA A 49 7.40 2.77 4.59
N CYS A 50 6.93 2.47 5.81
CA CYS A 50 7.06 3.36 6.96
C CYS A 50 8.51 3.49 7.47
N PHE A 51 9.25 2.38 7.57
CA PHE A 51 10.63 2.38 8.09
C PHE A 51 11.65 2.99 7.11
N SER A 52 11.41 2.91 5.80
CA SER A 52 12.22 3.59 4.78
C SER A 52 11.99 5.12 4.76
N GLY A 53 11.08 5.64 5.57
CA GLY A 53 10.87 7.06 5.78
C GLY A 53 9.96 7.74 4.74
N PRO A 54 9.96 9.09 4.73
CA PRO A 54 8.95 9.87 3.99
C PRO A 54 9.03 9.70 2.47
N VAL A 55 10.19 9.30 1.93
CA VAL A 55 10.37 9.10 0.49
C VAL A 55 9.52 7.93 0.00
N HIS A 56 9.63 6.76 0.63
CA HIS A 56 8.84 5.57 0.26
C HIS A 56 7.35 5.79 0.50
N MET A 57 7.00 6.41 1.63
CA MET A 57 5.60 6.75 1.90
C MET A 57 4.99 7.64 0.82
N LYS A 58 5.74 8.63 0.32
CA LYS A 58 5.29 9.52 -0.74
C LYS A 58 5.20 8.83 -2.11
N ILE A 59 6.13 7.93 -2.42
CA ILE A 59 6.07 7.12 -3.65
C ILE A 59 4.79 6.28 -3.65
N LEU A 60 4.49 5.59 -2.54
CA LEU A 60 3.26 4.80 -2.42
C LEU A 60 2.02 5.70 -2.46
N GLU A 61 2.02 6.86 -1.80
CA GLU A 61 0.91 7.84 -1.87
C GLU A 61 0.63 8.24 -3.33
N GLU A 62 1.66 8.64 -4.08
CA GLU A 62 1.53 9.04 -5.48
C GLU A 62 1.06 7.87 -6.36
N ALA A 63 1.55 6.65 -6.12
CA ALA A 63 1.12 5.46 -6.84
C ALA A 63 -0.38 5.19 -6.63
N VAL A 64 -0.85 5.18 -5.37
CA VAL A 64 -2.27 4.99 -5.04
C VAL A 64 -3.13 6.10 -5.64
N ILE A 65 -2.72 7.37 -5.53
CA ILE A 65 -3.46 8.49 -6.12
C ILE A 65 -3.54 8.35 -7.64
N SER A 66 -2.45 7.99 -8.32
CA SER A 66 -2.43 7.84 -9.78
C SER A 66 -3.36 6.72 -10.27
N GLN A 67 -3.52 5.68 -9.46
CA GLN A 67 -4.40 4.56 -9.78
C GLN A 67 -5.87 4.96 -9.66
N HIS A 68 -6.23 5.57 -8.52
CA HIS A 68 -7.63 5.79 -8.12
C HIS A 68 -8.19 7.15 -8.52
N ASN A 69 -7.34 8.12 -8.89
CA ASN A 69 -7.77 9.45 -9.31
C ASN A 69 -7.18 9.82 -10.69
N ARG A 70 -7.96 9.58 -11.74
CA ARG A 70 -7.62 9.95 -13.13
C ARG A 70 -7.38 11.45 -13.36
N PHE A 71 -7.89 12.30 -12.47
CA PHE A 71 -7.73 13.75 -12.54
C PHE A 71 -6.53 14.26 -11.71
N SER A 72 -5.78 13.36 -11.07
CA SER A 72 -4.61 13.75 -10.25
C SER A 72 -3.47 14.37 -11.05
N GLY A 73 -3.41 14.11 -12.37
CA GLY A 73 -2.28 14.49 -13.21
C GLY A 73 -1.00 13.70 -12.91
N ILE A 74 -1.06 12.71 -12.02
CA ILE A 74 0.06 11.81 -11.71
C ILE A 74 0.00 10.64 -12.68
N LYS A 75 1.08 10.44 -13.46
CA LYS A 75 1.19 9.28 -14.35
C LYS A 75 1.24 7.98 -13.53
N ARG A 76 0.40 7.02 -13.92
CA ARG A 76 0.38 5.66 -13.36
C ARG A 76 1.75 4.99 -13.44
N TYR A 77 1.99 4.11 -12.48
CA TYR A 77 3.26 3.41 -12.35
C TYR A 77 3.21 2.16 -13.21
N GLU A 78 4.22 1.99 -14.05
CA GLU A 78 4.41 0.80 -14.86
C GLU A 78 5.56 -0.05 -14.29
N ARG A 79 5.86 -1.16 -14.95
CA ARG A 79 6.94 -2.08 -14.55
C ARG A 79 8.26 -1.36 -14.26
N ALA A 80 8.62 -0.33 -15.04
CA ALA A 80 9.85 0.43 -14.85
C ALA A 80 9.86 1.21 -13.53
N GLU A 81 8.75 1.86 -13.16
CA GLU A 81 8.62 2.52 -11.86
C GLU A 81 8.64 1.53 -10.70
N PHE A 82 7.95 0.39 -10.82
CA PHE A 82 7.99 -0.66 -9.80
C PHE A 82 9.37 -1.26 -9.62
N ASP A 83 10.06 -1.64 -10.69
CA ASP A 83 11.41 -2.18 -10.65
C ASP A 83 12.42 -1.19 -10.05
N LYS A 84 12.22 0.11 -10.28
CA LYS A 84 13.06 1.16 -9.69
C LYS A 84 12.80 1.29 -8.19
N TRP A 85 11.54 1.40 -7.80
CA TRP A 85 11.12 1.55 -6.41
C TRP A 85 11.49 0.35 -5.56
N LEU A 86 11.24 -0.86 -6.06
CA LEU A 86 11.40 -2.12 -5.35
C LEU A 86 12.73 -2.82 -5.63
N SER A 87 13.73 -2.09 -6.14
CA SER A 87 15.00 -2.65 -6.61
C SER A 87 15.78 -3.48 -5.58
N GLU A 88 15.56 -3.25 -4.29
CA GLU A 88 16.20 -4.01 -3.19
C GLU A 88 15.39 -5.20 -2.69
N TYR A 89 14.18 -5.40 -3.22
CA TYR A 89 13.18 -6.36 -2.75
C TYR A 89 12.87 -7.38 -3.84
N ASP A 90 12.65 -8.64 -3.46
CA ASP A 90 12.27 -9.72 -4.38
C ASP A 90 10.90 -10.35 -4.04
N CYS A 91 10.24 -9.80 -3.03
CA CYS A 91 8.86 -10.09 -2.70
C CYS A 91 8.15 -8.79 -2.35
N PHE A 92 6.89 -8.61 -2.78
CA PHE A 92 6.10 -7.48 -2.33
C PHE A 92 4.73 -7.93 -1.83
N ILE A 93 4.28 -7.31 -0.75
CA ILE A 93 3.13 -7.72 0.03
C ILE A 93 2.14 -6.57 0.10
N GLU A 94 0.86 -6.86 -0.11
CA GLU A 94 -0.32 -6.01 0.06
C GLU A 94 -0.47 -4.79 -0.86
N LEU A 95 0.60 -4.30 -1.49
CA LEU A 95 0.47 -3.19 -2.45
C LEU A 95 -0.54 -3.46 -3.60
N PRO A 96 -0.75 -4.69 -4.14
CA PRO A 96 -1.71 -4.86 -5.23
C PRO A 96 -3.13 -4.51 -4.81
N SER A 97 -3.50 -4.74 -3.54
CA SER A 97 -4.83 -4.39 -3.06
C SER A 97 -5.07 -2.87 -3.04
N TYR A 98 -4.00 -2.07 -3.03
CA TYR A 98 -4.09 -0.61 -3.08
C TYR A 98 -3.83 -0.04 -4.48
N LEU A 99 -3.15 -0.78 -5.35
CA LEU A 99 -2.72 -0.32 -6.67
C LEU A 99 -3.51 -0.96 -7.82
N GLY A 100 -4.47 -1.85 -7.52
CA GLY A 100 -5.32 -2.52 -8.49
C GLY A 100 -4.61 -3.60 -9.30
N SER A 101 -5.33 -4.19 -10.27
CA SER A 101 -4.85 -5.30 -11.09
C SER A 101 -3.58 -4.98 -11.88
N GLN A 102 -3.36 -3.72 -12.23
CA GLN A 102 -2.16 -3.27 -12.93
C GLN A 102 -0.87 -3.69 -12.22
N ALA A 103 -0.83 -3.61 -10.89
CA ALA A 103 0.34 -4.03 -10.11
C ALA A 103 0.63 -5.54 -10.18
N LEU A 104 -0.37 -6.34 -10.58
CA LEU A 104 -0.21 -7.77 -10.88
C LEU A 104 0.20 -7.97 -12.34
N GLU A 105 -0.46 -7.27 -13.27
CA GLU A 105 -0.25 -7.37 -14.72
C GLU A 105 1.20 -7.07 -15.12
N VAL A 106 1.84 -6.07 -14.50
CA VAL A 106 3.25 -5.71 -14.77
C VAL A 106 4.25 -6.85 -14.52
N TYR A 107 3.86 -7.87 -13.75
CA TYR A 107 4.68 -9.04 -13.46
C TYR A 107 4.08 -10.35 -14.01
N ALA A 108 2.88 -10.32 -14.58
CA ALA A 108 2.15 -11.52 -15.00
C ALA A 108 2.82 -12.27 -16.17
N GLU A 109 3.55 -11.56 -17.03
CA GLU A 109 4.26 -12.14 -18.17
C GLU A 109 5.56 -12.87 -17.79
N ASP A 110 6.07 -12.69 -16.56
CA ASP A 110 7.30 -13.32 -16.10
C ASP A 110 6.97 -14.68 -15.42
N PRO A 111 7.25 -15.83 -16.06
CA PRO A 111 6.84 -17.15 -15.57
C PRO A 111 7.53 -17.54 -14.25
N ASP A 112 8.62 -16.86 -13.90
CA ASP A 112 9.35 -17.08 -12.65
C ASP A 112 8.67 -16.38 -11.46
N VAL A 113 7.79 -15.41 -11.71
CA VAL A 113 7.06 -14.71 -10.65
C VAL A 113 5.89 -15.56 -10.19
N LYS A 114 5.78 -15.75 -8.87
CA LYS A 114 4.67 -16.45 -8.21
C LYS A 114 3.74 -15.45 -7.54
N PHE A 115 2.44 -15.75 -7.56
CA PHE A 115 1.42 -14.93 -6.95
C PHE A 115 0.79 -15.66 -5.76
N ILE A 116 0.59 -14.95 -4.65
CA ILE A 116 -0.05 -15.48 -3.44
C ILE A 116 -1.22 -14.57 -3.08
N LEU A 117 -2.38 -15.17 -2.83
CA LEU A 117 -3.55 -14.51 -2.28
C LEU A 117 -4.04 -15.29 -1.06
N THR A 118 -4.00 -14.66 0.11
CA THR A 118 -4.73 -15.11 1.29
C THR A 118 -6.04 -14.36 1.38
N HIS A 119 -7.09 -15.06 1.79
CA HIS A 119 -8.40 -14.48 2.00
C HIS A 119 -8.85 -14.69 3.44
N ARG A 120 -9.78 -13.85 3.86
CA ARG A 120 -10.45 -13.87 5.15
C ARG A 120 -11.94 -13.76 4.87
N ASP A 121 -12.75 -14.22 5.82
CA ASP A 121 -14.17 -13.86 5.82
C ASP A 121 -14.34 -12.32 5.72
N PRO A 122 -15.11 -11.81 4.74
CA PRO A 122 -15.21 -10.38 4.47
C PRO A 122 -15.67 -9.57 5.68
N ASP A 123 -16.65 -10.06 6.44
CA ASP A 123 -17.22 -9.33 7.58
C ASP A 123 -16.19 -9.26 8.74
N LYS A 124 -15.45 -10.35 8.97
CA LYS A 124 -14.29 -10.34 9.89
C LYS A 124 -13.15 -9.44 9.40
N TRP A 125 -12.96 -9.29 8.09
CA TRP A 125 -11.97 -8.39 7.52
C TRP A 125 -12.37 -6.92 7.74
N VAL A 126 -13.61 -6.53 7.45
CA VAL A 126 -14.14 -5.18 7.72
C VAL A 126 -13.99 -4.82 9.20
N THR A 127 -14.44 -5.70 10.09
CA THR A 127 -14.27 -5.53 11.55
C THR A 127 -12.80 -5.33 11.93
N SER A 128 -11.88 -6.05 11.28
CA SER A 128 -10.44 -5.93 11.54
C SER A 128 -9.84 -4.62 10.99
N MET A 129 -10.36 -4.10 9.89
CA MET A 129 -9.99 -2.81 9.32
C MET A 129 -10.40 -1.67 10.26
N ASP A 130 -11.63 -1.71 10.77
CA ASP A 130 -12.15 -0.69 11.70
C ASP A 130 -11.43 -0.66 13.04
N ASN A 131 -11.03 -1.82 13.55
CA ASN A 131 -10.26 -1.90 14.78
C ASN A 131 -8.79 -1.48 14.62
N THR A 132 -8.30 -1.31 13.38
CA THR A 132 -6.88 -1.00 13.11
C THR A 132 -6.73 0.35 12.40
N ILE A 133 -7.07 0.41 11.11
CA ILE A 133 -6.78 1.58 10.27
C ILE A 133 -7.70 2.73 10.63
N ALA A 134 -8.98 2.47 10.94
CA ALA A 134 -9.87 3.54 11.37
C ALA A 134 -9.40 4.21 12.67
N ASN A 135 -8.78 3.46 13.59
CA ASN A 135 -8.14 4.06 14.78
C ASN A 135 -6.97 4.99 14.41
N VAL A 136 -6.16 4.64 13.40
CA VAL A 136 -5.10 5.52 12.89
C VAL A 136 -5.67 6.82 12.31
N LEU A 137 -6.77 6.74 11.55
CA LEU A 137 -7.41 7.93 10.98
C LEU A 137 -8.10 8.80 12.03
N ARG A 138 -8.75 8.19 13.03
CA ARG A 138 -9.28 8.91 14.20
C ARG A 138 -8.17 9.60 14.98
N MET A 139 -7.04 8.93 15.18
CA MET A 139 -5.86 9.52 15.82
C MET A 139 -5.37 10.74 15.02
N ALA A 140 -5.31 10.66 13.69
CA ALA A 140 -4.86 11.78 12.83
C ALA A 140 -5.69 13.06 13.00
N THR A 141 -6.94 12.96 13.47
CA THR A 141 -7.88 14.08 13.65
C THR A 141 -8.11 14.45 15.11
N SER A 142 -7.52 13.71 16.05
CA SER A 142 -7.63 13.93 17.48
C SER A 142 -6.42 14.67 18.05
N PHE A 143 -6.62 15.44 19.13
CA PHE A 143 -5.53 16.07 19.86
C PHE A 143 -4.63 15.02 20.55
N PRO A 144 -3.29 15.17 20.55
CA PRO A 144 -2.51 16.28 19.98
C PRO A 144 -2.11 16.08 18.51
N MET A 145 -2.37 14.91 17.93
CA MET A 145 -1.87 14.52 16.60
C MET A 145 -2.44 15.37 15.47
N ASN A 146 -3.65 15.91 15.62
CA ASN A 146 -4.24 16.86 14.68
C ASN A 146 -3.41 18.14 14.49
N ILE A 147 -2.56 18.50 15.46
CA ILE A 147 -1.63 19.63 15.39
C ILE A 147 -0.23 19.13 15.04
N LEU A 148 0.29 18.14 15.79
CA LEU A 148 1.69 17.71 15.68
C LEU A 148 2.06 17.20 14.28
N LYS A 149 1.11 16.55 13.57
CA LYS A 149 1.34 16.06 12.20
C LYS A 149 1.70 17.16 11.19
N HIS A 150 1.47 18.43 11.50
CA HIS A 150 1.83 19.54 10.61
C HIS A 150 3.27 20.02 10.80
N PHE A 151 3.91 19.67 11.92
CA PHE A 151 5.28 20.07 12.28
C PHE A 151 6.30 18.94 12.12
N ASP A 152 5.85 17.72 11.89
CA ASP A 152 6.71 16.55 11.68
C ASP A 152 6.40 15.91 10.32
N ILE A 153 7.43 15.81 9.46
CA ILE A 153 7.27 15.29 8.10
C ILE A 153 6.92 13.81 8.07
N ILE A 154 7.41 13.02 9.03
CA ILE A 154 7.14 11.58 9.11
C ILE A 154 5.68 11.37 9.48
N LEU A 155 5.19 12.05 10.52
CA LEU A 155 3.79 12.00 10.94
C LEU A 155 2.86 12.49 9.83
N LYS A 156 3.22 13.59 9.14
CA LYS A 156 2.47 14.11 8.01
C LYS A 156 2.29 13.04 6.93
N CYS A 157 3.40 12.46 6.46
CA CYS A 157 3.40 11.44 5.41
C CYS A 157 2.67 10.18 5.87
N PHE A 158 2.88 9.73 7.10
CA PHE A 158 2.26 8.53 7.66
C PHE A 158 0.73 8.63 7.68
N PHE A 159 0.17 9.70 8.25
CA PHE A 159 -1.28 9.86 8.31
C PHE A 159 -1.89 10.11 6.94
N ARG A 160 -1.22 10.89 6.09
CA ARG A 160 -1.66 11.17 4.73
C ARG A 160 -1.74 9.88 3.90
N LEU A 161 -0.70 9.04 3.98
CA LEU A 161 -0.65 7.77 3.27
C LEU A 161 -1.75 6.82 3.75
N ASN A 162 -1.92 6.65 5.06
CA ASN A 162 -2.99 5.81 5.60
C ASN A 162 -4.38 6.30 5.15
N GLN A 163 -4.60 7.61 5.09
CA GLN A 163 -5.87 8.17 4.61
C GLN A 163 -6.10 7.85 3.12
N VAL A 164 -5.09 8.05 2.28
CA VAL A 164 -5.17 7.77 0.83
C VAL A 164 -5.42 6.29 0.57
N MET A 165 -4.70 5.41 1.27
CA MET A 165 -4.87 3.96 1.15
C MET A 165 -6.24 3.51 1.64
N PHE A 166 -6.75 4.09 2.74
CA PHE A 166 -8.10 3.78 3.20
C PHE A 166 -9.16 4.20 2.19
N TRP A 167 -9.08 5.42 1.65
CA TRP A 167 -9.98 5.89 0.61
C TRP A 167 -9.97 5.03 -0.66
N ALA A 168 -8.81 4.48 -1.03
CA ALA A 168 -8.69 3.59 -2.18
C ALA A 168 -9.50 2.29 -2.04
N ILE A 169 -9.69 1.80 -0.81
CA ILE A 169 -10.43 0.56 -0.53
C ILE A 169 -11.85 0.83 0.00
N SER A 170 -12.18 2.08 0.34
CA SER A 170 -13.46 2.49 0.92
C SER A 170 -14.29 3.41 0.00
N ASP A 171 -13.91 3.55 -1.26
CA ASP A 171 -14.51 4.50 -2.23
C ASP A 171 -14.58 5.94 -1.72
N GLY A 172 -13.52 6.37 -1.02
CA GLY A 172 -13.41 7.72 -0.46
C GLY A 172 -14.24 7.97 0.81
N THR A 173 -14.95 6.96 1.34
CA THR A 173 -15.65 7.09 2.62
C THR A 173 -14.66 7.11 3.79
N ASN A 174 -15.07 7.73 4.89
CA ASN A 174 -14.32 7.77 6.15
C ASN A 174 -14.89 6.78 7.16
N PRO A 175 -14.09 6.37 8.17
CA PRO A 175 -14.61 5.53 9.23
C PRO A 175 -15.78 6.19 9.95
N GLY A 176 -16.87 5.44 10.12
CA GLY A 176 -18.11 5.92 10.72
C GLY A 176 -19.13 6.49 9.72
N ASP A 177 -18.77 6.65 8.44
CA ASP A 177 -19.76 6.98 7.42
C ASP A 177 -20.76 5.81 7.23
N PRO A 178 -22.05 6.06 6.99
CA PRO A 178 -23.07 5.00 6.88
C PRO A 178 -22.78 3.95 5.80
N ASN A 179 -22.04 4.33 4.76
CA ASN A 179 -21.72 3.46 3.63
C ASN A 179 -20.32 2.83 3.73
N ASN A 180 -19.54 3.11 4.78
CA ASN A 180 -18.13 2.73 4.85
C ASN A 180 -17.95 1.21 4.89
N GLU A 181 -18.66 0.51 5.78
CA GLU A 181 -18.59 -0.95 5.89
C GLU A 181 -19.01 -1.65 4.59
N ALA A 182 -20.08 -1.16 3.95
CA ALA A 182 -20.58 -1.70 2.69
C ALA A 182 -19.57 -1.50 1.54
N ALA A 183 -18.92 -0.33 1.46
CA ALA A 183 -17.89 -0.03 0.48
C ALA A 183 -16.64 -0.92 0.70
N LEU A 184 -16.15 -0.99 1.94
CA LEU A 184 -15.03 -1.86 2.31
C LEU A 184 -15.32 -3.31 1.94
N ARG A 185 -16.50 -3.83 2.31
CA ARG A 185 -16.89 -5.21 2.02
C ARG A 185 -16.95 -5.49 0.52
N ARG A 186 -17.53 -4.59 -0.27
CA ARG A 186 -17.62 -4.72 -1.72
C ARG A 186 -16.22 -4.78 -2.34
N ASN A 187 -15.38 -3.80 -2.05
CA ASN A 187 -14.03 -3.70 -2.62
C ASN A 187 -13.06 -4.78 -2.15
N TYR A 188 -13.41 -5.54 -1.10
CA TYR A 188 -12.65 -6.73 -0.69
C TYR A 188 -13.02 -7.98 -1.49
N VAL A 189 -14.26 -8.06 -1.98
CA VAL A 189 -14.82 -9.24 -2.66
C VAL A 189 -14.70 -9.12 -4.17
N GLU A 190 -14.91 -7.92 -4.71
CA GLU A 190 -14.84 -7.57 -6.14
C GLU A 190 -13.44 -7.15 -6.55
#